data_AF-A0A497YJU1-F1
#
_entry.id   AF-A0A497YJU1-F1
#
_cell.length_a   1.000
_cell.length_b   1.000
_cell.length_c   1.000
_cell.angle_alpha   90.00
_cell.angle_beta   90.00
_cell.angle_gamma   90.00
#
_symmetry.space_group_name_H-M   'P 1'
#
loop_
_entity.id
_entity.type
_entity.pdbx_description
1 polymer ?
#
loop_
_entity_poly.entity_id
_entity_poly.type
_entity_poly.pdbx_seq_one_letter_code
_entity_poly.pdbx_strand_id
1 'polypeptide(L)' 'MSSLDKMWVSFAGIAFLIISMGMIYLSRYKLQNGILKFLFALIAYVLLILGFFIMVFTVFSGPTGGA' A
#
# COMPACT_ATOMS: atom_id res chain seq x y z
N MET A 1 20.60 -1.43 -7.51
CA MET A 1 19.92 -1.79 -6.24
C MET A 1 20.57 -3.05 -5.72
N SER A 2 21.23 -2.94 -4.58
CA SER A 2 21.70 -4.12 -3.83
C SER A 2 20.50 -4.98 -3.40
N SER A 3 20.75 -6.25 -3.04
CA SER A 3 19.69 -7.15 -2.57
C SER A 3 18.96 -6.60 -1.33
N LEU A 4 19.68 -5.84 -0.50
CA LEU A 4 19.10 -5.13 0.65
C LEU A 4 18.14 -4.03 0.19
N ASP A 5 18.50 -3.22 -0.82
CA ASP A 5 17.63 -2.15 -1.32
C ASP A 5 16.30 -2.71 -1.85
N LYS A 6 16.34 -3.85 -2.55
CA LYS A 6 15.13 -4.52 -3.07
C LYS A 6 14.21 -5.01 -1.93
N MET A 7 14.78 -5.50 -0.82
CA MET A 7 14.02 -5.90 0.36
C MET A 7 13.31 -4.71 1.01
N TRP A 8 13.99 -3.57 1.18
CA TRP A 8 13.39 -2.36 1.75
C TRP A 8 12.22 -1.83 0.92
N VAL A 9 12.29 -1.96 -0.42
CA VAL A 9 11.18 -1.61 -1.31
C VAL A 9 9.97 -2.53 -1.09
N SER A 10 10.18 -3.84 -0.91
CA SER A 10 9.11 -4.78 -0.54
C SER A 10 8.44 -4.41 0.79
N PHE A 11 9.24 -4.08 1.81
CA PHE A 11 8.72 -3.65 3.11
C PHE A 11 7.93 -2.36 3.02
N ALA A 12 8.37 -1.40 2.21
CA ALA A 12 7.62 -0.18 1.95
C ALA A 12 6.25 -0.50 1.31
N GLY A 13 6.21 -1.39 0.31
CA GLY A 13 4.96 -1.82 -0.32
C GLY A 13 3.98 -2.45 0.65
N ILE A 14 4.45 -3.36 1.51
CA ILE A 14 3.62 -3.99 2.56
C ILE A 14 3.13 -2.95 3.57
N ALA A 15 3.99 -2.02 4.00
CA ALA A 15 3.61 -0.95 4.93
C ALA A 15 2.51 -0.05 4.34
N PHE A 16 2.61 0.32 3.05
CA PHE A 16 1.57 1.10 2.36
C PHE A 16 0.22 0.38 2.33
N LEU A 17 0.22 -0.94 2.09
CA LEU A 17 -1.01 -1.73 2.08
C LEU A 17 -1.65 -1.85 3.47
N ILE A 18 -0.84 -2.01 4.52
CA ILE A 18 -1.33 -2.04 5.91
C ILE A 18 -1.94 -0.70 6.30
N ILE A 19 -1.28 0.42 5.96
CA ILE A 19 -1.79 1.77 6.23
C ILE A 19 -3.09 2.01 5.48
N SER A 20 -3.16 1.61 4.20
CA SER A 20 -4.38 1.68 3.39
C SER A 20 -5.52 0.91 4.07
N MET A 21 -5.28 -0.33 4.50
CA MET A 21 -6.29 -1.16 5.14
C MET A 21 -6.79 -0.53 6.46
N GLY A 22 -5.88 0.02 7.26
CA GLY A 22 -6.23 0.75 8.48
C GLY A 22 -7.07 2.01 8.21
N MET A 23 -6.73 2.77 7.17
CA MET A 23 -7.51 3.95 6.76
C MET A 23 -8.91 3.57 6.24
N ILE A 24 -9.04 2.50 5.46
CA ILE A 24 -10.35 1.99 5.02
C ILE A 24 -11.19 1.57 6.22
N TYR A 25 -10.58 0.87 7.18
CA TYR A 25 -11.27 0.47 8.41
C TYR A 25 -11.76 1.68 9.21
N LEU A 26 -10.91 2.67 9.44
CA LEU A 26 -11.28 3.93 10.09
C LEU A 26 -12.42 4.65 9.36
N SER A 27 -12.32 4.74 8.03
CA SER A 27 -13.33 5.36 7.17
C SER A 27 -14.68 4.66 7.25
N ARG A 28 -14.73 3.34 7.40
CA ARG A 28 -15.98 2.58 7.38
C ARG A 28 -16.64 2.49 8.75
N TYR A 29 -15.84 2.29 9.81
CA TYR A 29 -16.38 1.91 11.13
C TYR A 29 -16.36 3.05 12.17
N LYS A 30 -15.39 3.97 12.10
CA LYS A 30 -15.18 4.94 13.20
C LYS A 30 -15.66 6.36 12.87
N LEU A 31 -15.67 6.73 11.59
CA LEU A 31 -16.11 8.06 11.17
C LEU A 31 -17.63 8.09 10.97
N GLN A 32 -18.32 9.03 11.61
CA GLN A 32 -19.76 9.27 11.40
C GLN A 32 -20.03 10.35 10.35
N ASN A 33 -19.12 11.31 10.19
CA ASN A 33 -19.27 12.40 9.22
C ASN A 33 -19.01 11.95 7.79
N GLY A 34 -20.03 12.02 6.92
CA GLY A 34 -19.96 11.56 5.52
C GLY A 34 -18.82 12.16 4.69
N ILE A 35 -18.47 13.42 4.92
CA ILE A 35 -17.40 14.13 4.19
C ILE A 35 -16.01 13.61 4.59
N LEU A 36 -15.76 13.41 5.90
CA LEU A 36 -14.49 12.83 6.35
C LEU A 36 -14.36 11.38 5.89
N LYS A 37 -15.45 10.60 5.90
CA LYS A 37 -15.45 9.24 5.35
C LYS A 37 -15.01 9.23 3.90
N PHE A 38 -15.56 10.12 3.07
CA PHE A 38 -15.17 10.22 1.66
C PHE A 38 -13.69 10.57 1.48
N LEU A 39 -13.19 11.56 2.22
CA LEU A 39 -11.79 11.99 2.13
C LEU A 39 -10.81 10.88 2.55
N PHE A 40 -11.07 10.21 3.67
CA PHE A 40 -10.22 9.10 4.14
C PHE A 40 -10.31 7.89 3.21
N ALA A 41 -11.50 7.58 2.67
CA ALA A 41 -11.65 6.53 1.68
C ALA A 41 -10.86 6.85 0.40
N LEU A 42 -10.92 8.10 -0.08
CA LEU A 42 -10.18 8.55 -1.26
C LEU A 42 -8.66 8.35 -1.07
N ILE A 43 -8.13 8.84 0.04
CA ILE A 43 -6.69 8.70 0.38
C ILE A 43 -6.30 7.23 0.48
N ALA A 44 -7.15 6.41 1.11
CA ALA A 44 -6.86 4.99 1.26
C ALA A 44 -6.84 4.27 -0.10
N TYR A 45 -7.77 4.58 -1.00
CA TYR A 45 -7.75 4.01 -2.35
C TYR A 45 -6.51 4.41 -3.14
N VAL A 46 -6.03 5.65 -3.00
CA VAL A 46 -4.76 6.09 -3.61
C VAL A 46 -3.58 5.28 -3.05
N LEU A 47 -3.49 5.11 -1.72
CA LEU A 47 -2.47 4.26 -1.10
C LEU A 47 -2.55 2.81 -1.56
N LEU A 48 -3.76 2.27 -1.75
CA LEU A 48 -3.97 0.91 -2.22
C LEU A 48 -3.43 0.73 -3.64
N ILE A 49 -3.73 1.68 -4.54
CA ILE A 49 -3.24 1.68 -5.92
C ILE A 49 -1.71 1.78 -5.95
N LEU A 50 -1.13 2.70 -5.15
CA LEU A 50 0.33 2.83 -5.05
C LEU A 50 0.98 1.57 -4.49
N GLY A 51 0.43 1.00 -3.42
CA GLY A 51 0.90 -0.25 -2.83
C GLY A 51 0.78 -1.43 -3.79
N PHE A 52 -0.28 -1.48 -4.59
CA PHE A 52 -0.46 -2.47 -5.65
C PHE A 52 0.65 -2.38 -6.70
N PHE A 53 0.93 -1.18 -7.24
CA PHE A 53 2.00 -1.00 -8.22
C PHE A 53 3.39 -1.31 -7.65
N ILE A 54 3.66 -0.91 -6.41
CA ILE A 54 4.94 -1.22 -5.73
C ILE A 54 5.09 -2.74 -5.55
N MET A 55 4.03 -3.44 -5.17
CA MET A 55 4.04 -4.90 -5.02
C MET A 55 4.23 -5.61 -6.36
N VAL A 56 3.52 -5.19 -7.40
CA VAL A 56 3.70 -5.70 -8.77
C VAL A 56 5.15 -5.54 -9.20
N PHE A 57 5.71 -4.33 -9.09
CA PHE A 57 7.10 -4.05 -9.43
C PHE A 57 8.08 -4.89 -8.61
N THR A 58 7.83 -5.02 -7.30
CA THR A 58 8.64 -5.82 -6.37
C THR A 58 8.64 -7.30 -6.73
N VAL A 59 7.49 -7.89 -7.05
CA VAL A 59 7.34 -9.32 -7.37
C VAL A 59 8.06 -9.65 -8.68
N PHE A 60 7.92 -8.80 -9.71
CA PHE A 60 8.66 -8.95 -10.96
C PHE A 60 10.16 -8.66 -10.81
N SER A 61 10.55 -7.86 -9.83
CA SER A 61 11.95 -7.51 -9.51
C SER A 61 12.58 -8.39 -8.44
N GLY A 62 11.98 -9.54 -8.14
CA GLY A 62 12.38 -10.46 -7.08
C GLY A 62 13.88 -10.79 -7.06
N PRO A 63 14.42 -11.19 -5.89
CA PRO A 63 15.86 -11.42 -5.70
C PRO A 63 16.42 -12.51 -6.62
N THR A 64 15.59 -13.47 -7.01
CA THR A 64 15.81 -14.33 -8.16
C THR A 64 15.30 -13.58 -9.39
N GLY A 65 16.21 -12.99 -10.17
CA GLY A 65 15.85 -12.69 -11.56
C GLY A 65 15.21 -13.94 -12.17
N GLY A 66 14.23 -13.76 -13.06
CA GLY A 66 13.79 -14.86 -13.90
C GLY A 66 15.00 -15.59 -14.50
N ALA A 67 14.83 -16.89 -14.72
CA ALA A 67 15.66 -17.79 -15.55
C ALA A 67 17.00 -17.22 -16.07
#